data_AF-A0A0K2T523-F1
#
_entry.id   AF-A0A0K2T523-F1
#
_cell.length_a   1.000
_cell.length_b   1.000
_cell.length_c   1.000
_cell.angle_alpha   90.00
_cell.angle_beta   90.00
_cell.angle_gamma   90.00
#
_symmetry.space_group_name_H-M   'P 1'
#
loop_
_entity.id
_entity.type
_entity.pdbx_description
1 polymer ?
#
loop_
_entity_poly.entity_id
_entity_poly.type
_entity_poly.pdbx_seq_one_letter_code
_entity_poly.pdbx_strand_id
1 'polypeptide(L)'
;MVIVCSLTVMMKHGYIGEFEVVDDHRGGKIVVNLTGRLSKCGVISPRFDVGIKDIEKWTNNLLPSRQFGYIVMTTSGGIMDHEEA
;
A
#
# COMPACT_ATOMS: atom_id res chain seq x y z
N MET A 1 2.33 7.49 -10.49
CA MET A 1 3.33 6.42 -10.22
C MET A 1 3.11 5.76 -8.86
N VAL A 2 3.16 6.50 -7.75
CA VAL A 2 3.00 5.92 -6.39
C VAL A 2 1.73 5.08 -6.23
N ILE A 3 0.58 5.58 -6.69
CA ILE A 3 -0.71 4.86 -6.57
C ILE A 3 -0.67 3.50 -7.28
N VAL A 4 -0.12 3.44 -8.50
CA VAL A 4 -0.03 2.20 -9.29
C VAL A 4 0.87 1.19 -8.58
N CYS A 5 2.03 1.62 -8.08
CA CYS A 5 2.94 0.74 -7.34
C CYS A 5 2.30 0.24 -6.03
N SER A 6 1.58 1.10 -5.30
CA SER A 6 0.84 0.68 -4.10
C SER A 6 -0.24 -0.35 -4.41
N LEU A 7 -0.97 -0.20 -5.53
CA LEU A 7 -1.94 -1.19 -6.00
C LEU A 7 -1.26 -2.51 -6.38
N THR A 8 -0.08 -2.48 -7.01
CA THR A 8 0.70 -3.70 -7.27
C THR A 8 1.04 -4.45 -5.99
N VAL A 9 1.45 -3.75 -4.92
CA VAL A 9 1.70 -4.39 -3.61
C VAL A 9 0.41 -5.00 -3.04
N MET A 10 -0.72 -4.27 -3.10
CA MET A 10 -2.01 -4.82 -2.65
C MET A 10 -2.47 -6.06 -3.44
N MET A 11 -2.18 -6.09 -4.74
CA MET A 11 -2.46 -7.24 -5.61
C MET A 11 -1.56 -8.44 -5.27
N LYS A 12 -0.26 -8.21 -5.02
CA LYS A 12 0.68 -9.26 -4.59
C LYS A 12 0.24 -9.95 -3.30
N HIS A 13 -0.26 -9.20 -2.32
CA HIS A 13 -0.80 -9.75 -1.06
C HIS A 13 -2.25 -10.25 -1.18
N GLY A 14 -2.88 -10.14 -2.35
CA GLY A 14 -4.21 -10.69 -2.62
C GLY A 14 -5.39 -9.90 -2.02
N TYR A 15 -5.21 -8.64 -1.63
CA TYR A 15 -6.32 -7.78 -1.16
C TYR A 15 -7.21 -7.28 -2.30
N ILE A 16 -6.62 -7.10 -3.48
CA ILE A 16 -7.31 -6.72 -4.71
C ILE A 16 -6.98 -7.74 -5.80
N GLY A 17 -7.86 -7.85 -6.80
CA GLY A 17 -7.59 -8.60 -8.01
C GLY A 17 -6.81 -7.77 -9.01
N GLU A 18 -6.99 -8.09 -10.29
CA GLU A 18 -6.40 -7.33 -11.38
C GLU A 18 -6.92 -5.89 -11.41
N PHE A 19 -6.08 -4.98 -11.90
CA PHE A 19 -6.44 -3.59 -12.12
C PHE A 19 -5.91 -3.11 -13.47
N GLU A 20 -6.63 -2.17 -14.07
CA GLU A 20 -6.31 -1.59 -15.36
C GLU A 20 -6.18 -0.08 -15.25
N VAL A 21 -5.20 0.49 -15.96
CA VAL A 21 -5.01 1.93 -16.06
C VAL A 21 -5.51 2.39 -17.43
N VAL A 22 -6.57 3.21 -17.43
CA VAL A 22 -7.21 3.76 -18.62
C VAL A 22 -6.76 5.21 -18.76
N ASP A 23 -6.12 5.54 -19.88
CA ASP A 23 -5.74 6.92 -20.19
C ASP A 23 -6.92 7.66 -20.84
N ASP A 24 -7.44 8.67 -20.16
CA ASP A 24 -8.55 9.51 -20.64
C ASP A 24 -8.08 10.89 -21.12
N HIS A 25 -6.77 11.10 -21.28
CA HIS A 25 -6.13 12.38 -21.61
C HIS A 25 -6.43 13.52 -20.62
N ARG A 26 -7.07 13.23 -19.47
CA ARG A 26 -7.50 14.21 -18.45
C ARG A 26 -6.95 13.93 -17.05
N GLY A 27 -6.14 12.89 -16.90
CA GLY A 27 -5.51 12.53 -15.63
C GLY A 27 -5.43 11.02 -15.37
N GLY A 28 -6.06 10.22 -16.23
CA GLY A 28 -6.08 8.77 -16.12
C GLY A 28 -7.12 8.27 -15.12
N LYS A 29 -7.65 7.07 -15.38
CA LYS A 29 -8.56 6.35 -14.50
C LYS A 29 -7.97 4.99 -14.18
N ILE A 30 -8.23 4.49 -12.98
CA ILE A 30 -7.81 3.15 -12.59
C ILE A 30 -9.07 2.35 -12.24
N VAL A 31 -9.28 1.24 -12.94
CA VAL A 31 -10.34 0.30 -12.66
C VAL A 31 -9.73 -0.85 -11.86
N VAL A 32 -10.27 -1.12 -10.67
CA VAL A 32 -9.74 -2.13 -9.75
C VAL A 32 -10.81 -3.18 -9.49
N ASN A 33 -10.46 -4.46 -9.62
CA ASN A 33 -11.31 -5.56 -9.20
C ASN A 33 -11.16 -5.83 -7.69
N LEU A 34 -12.26 -5.75 -6.92
CA LEU A 34 -12.26 -6.00 -5.49
C LEU A 34 -12.67 -7.44 -5.19
N THR A 35 -11.85 -8.17 -4.43
CA THR A 35 -12.11 -9.57 -4.05
C THR A 35 -12.94 -9.72 -2.77
N GLY A 36 -13.31 -8.60 -2.12
CA GLY A 36 -14.03 -8.58 -0.84
C GLY A 36 -13.15 -8.80 0.40
N ARG A 37 -11.83 -8.92 0.24
CA ARG A 37 -10.87 -9.11 1.36
C ARG A 37 -10.40 -7.81 2.02
N LEU A 38 -10.64 -6.67 1.38
CA LEU A 38 -10.21 -5.37 1.86
C LEU A 38 -11.15 -4.87 2.96
N SER A 39 -10.63 -4.72 4.18
CA SER A 39 -11.39 -4.21 5.34
C SER A 39 -11.29 -2.69 5.45
N LYS A 40 -10.06 -2.16 5.42
CA LYS A 40 -9.76 -0.73 5.49
C LYS A 40 -8.46 -0.46 4.76
N CYS A 41 -8.44 0.58 3.93
CA CYS A 41 -7.24 1.13 3.31
C CYS A 41 -7.24 2.64 3.52
N GLY A 42 -6.08 3.21 3.84
CA GLY A 42 -5.94 4.63 4.11
C GLY A 42 -4.52 5.12 3.87
N VAL A 43 -4.34 6.44 3.87
CA VAL A 43 -3.05 7.09 3.67
C VAL A 43 -2.70 7.86 4.95
N ILE A 44 -1.43 7.83 5.34
CA ILE A 44 -0.90 8.63 6.43
C ILE A 44 -0.38 9.94 5.85
N SER A 45 -0.84 11.07 6.42
CA SER A 45 -0.45 12.41 6.02
C SER A 45 -0.11 13.27 7.26
N PRO A 46 1.01 14.00 7.27
CA PRO A 46 2.06 14.02 6.24
C PRO A 46 2.79 12.67 6.16
N ARG A 47 3.55 12.45 5.08
CA ARG A 47 4.42 11.28 4.97
C ARG A 47 5.64 11.50 5.86
N PHE A 48 5.74 10.73 6.94
CA PHE A 48 6.85 10.82 7.87
C PHE A 48 8.03 9.97 7.38
N ASP A 49 9.25 10.47 7.60
CA ASP A 49 10.44 9.66 7.45
C ASP A 49 10.54 8.70 8.64
N VAL A 50 10.56 7.40 8.35
CA VAL A 50 10.57 6.35 9.37
C VAL A 50 11.91 5.62 9.30
N GLY A 51 12.67 5.63 10.40
CA GLY A 51 13.87 4.81 10.52
C GLY A 51 13.52 3.34 10.75
N ILE A 52 14.44 2.43 10.41
CA ILE A 52 14.23 0.96 10.54
C ILE A 52 13.81 0.58 11.97
N LYS A 53 14.36 1.25 12.99
CA LYS A 53 14.04 1.01 14.41
C LYS A 53 12.61 1.41 14.79
N ASP A 54 12.01 2.34 14.05
CA ASP A 54 10.68 2.85 14.33
C ASP A 54 9.58 2.08 13.59
N ILE A 55 9.92 1.23 12.61
CA ILE A 55 8.95 0.44 11.84
C ILE A 55 8.08 -0.42 12.77
N GLU A 56 8.67 -1.09 13.76
CA GLU A 56 7.91 -1.93 14.70
C GLU A 56 6.90 -1.10 15.51
N LYS A 57 7.29 0.12 15.93
CA LYS A 57 6.41 1.04 16.65
C LYS A 57 5.23 1.47 15.78
N TRP A 58 5.46 1.83 14.52
CA TRP A 58 4.40 2.19 13.59
C TRP A 58 3.48 1.02 13.27
N THR A 59 4.04 -0.18 13.10
CA THR A 59 3.29 -1.42 12.86
C THR A 59 2.33 -1.71 14.01
N ASN A 60 2.80 -1.66 15.25
CA ASN A 60 1.96 -1.88 16.44
C ASN A 60 0.88 -0.80 16.63
N ASN A 61 1.13 0.44 16.19
CA ASN A 61 0.17 1.53 16.34
C ASN A 61 -0.92 1.54 15.25
N LEU A 62 -0.60 1.07 14.05
CA LEU A 62 -1.46 1.19 12.88
C LEU A 62 -2.19 -0.11 12.54
N LEU A 63 -1.53 -1.26 12.73
CA LEU A 63 -2.12 -2.55 12.40
C LEU A 63 -2.94 -3.08 13.56
N PRO A 64 -4.10 -3.71 13.29
CA PRO A 64 -4.94 -4.28 14.33
C PRO A 64 -4.30 -5.53 14.98
N SER A 65 -3.36 -6.18 14.29
CA SER A 65 -2.62 -7.34 14.77
C SER A 65 -1.29 -7.45 14.02
N ARG A 66 -0.28 -8.07 14.65
CA ARG A 66 1.02 -8.38 14.02
C ARG A 66 0.93 -9.36 12.85
N GLN A 67 -0.16 -10.12 12.77
CA GLN A 67 -0.39 -11.14 11.74
C GLN A 67 -1.29 -10.64 10.59
N PHE A 68 -1.77 -9.39 10.67
CA PHE A 68 -2.77 -8.89 9.73
C PHE A 68 -2.57 -7.42 9.37
N GLY A 69 -2.54 -7.18 8.06
CA GLY A 69 -2.40 -5.85 7.47
C GLY A 69 -0.96 -5.57 7.07
N TYR A 70 -0.79 -4.61 6.16
CA TYR A 70 0.51 -4.22 5.64
C TYR A 70 0.62 -2.71 5.62
N ILE A 71 1.81 -2.21 5.93
CA ILE A 71 2.16 -0.80 5.77
C ILE A 71 3.01 -0.69 4.51
N VAL A 72 2.52 0.06 3.52
CA VAL A 72 3.26 0.33 2.29
C VAL A 72 4.11 1.57 2.48
N MET A 73 5.41 1.47 2.23
CA MET A 73 6.39 2.53 2.40
C MET A 73 7.08 2.85 1.07
N THR A 74 7.59 4.07 0.94
CA THR A 74 8.47 4.46 -0.18
C THR A 74 9.90 4.48 0.33
N THR A 75 10.74 3.59 -0.16
CA THR A 75 12.17 3.50 0.16
C THR A 75 13.00 3.87 -1.07
N SER A 76 14.33 3.97 -0.91
CA SER A 76 15.25 4.17 -2.04
C SER A 76 15.25 2.99 -3.02
N GLY A 77 14.87 1.79 -2.56
CA GLY A 77 14.71 0.59 -3.39
C GLY A 77 13.37 0.50 -4.13
N GLY A 78 12.44 1.42 -3.88
CA GLY A 78 11.12 1.43 -4.48
C GLY A 78 9.99 1.45 -3.46
N ILE A 79 8.78 1.11 -3.90
CA ILE A 79 7.61 0.99 -3.03
C ILE A 79 7.46 -0.47 -2.64
N MET A 80 7.52 -0.73 -1.35
CA MET A 80 7.50 -2.07 -0.73
C MET A 80 6.73 -2.00 0.58
N ASP A 81 6.34 -3.15 1.12
CA ASP A 81 5.73 -3.22 2.43
C ASP A 81 6.78 -3.26 3.56
N HIS A 82 6.32 -3.07 4.79
CA HIS A 82 7.17 -3.07 5.98
C HIS A 82 7.87 -4.39 6.32
N GLU A 83 7.49 -5.53 5.73
CA GLU A 83 8.21 -6.79 5.90
C GLU A 83 9.42 -6.89 4.96
N GLU A 84 9.33 -6.25 3.78
CA GLU A 84 10.41 -6.19 2.77
C GLU A 84 11.41 -5.03 2.99
N ALA A 85 11.02 -4.00 3.74
CA ALA A 85 11.79 -2.76 3.95
C ALA A 85 12.91 -2.86 5.01
#